data_AF-A0A1H0BA99-F1
#
_entry.id   AF-A0A1H0BA99-F1
#
_cell.length_a   1.000
_cell.length_b   1.000
_cell.length_c   1.000
_cell.angle_alpha   90.00
_cell.angle_beta   90.00
_cell.angle_gamma   90.00
#
_symmetry.space_group_name_H-M   'P 1'
#
loop_
_entity.id
_entity.type
_entity.pdbx_description
1 polymer ?
#
loop_
_entity_poly.entity_id
_entity_poly.type
_entity_poly.pdbx_seq_one_letter_code
_entity_poly.pdbx_strand_id
1 'polypeptide(L)'
;MDKSAYHRDTWVEVDLDAIRHNVKTMNHHLKDKEVMAVVKADAYGHGEIEVAEAALESGATRLAVAVLDEGLRLRQKFPDIPILVMGWTDPKYVALAAQHNITLTTFQSDWIKQASSYLNDEHLNVHLKVDTGMGRIGIRSVEEAYDVIKACKHTNIFITGVFTHFATADEPGNHYYSQQIAAFKQWLIQVKRYLQENIVIHIGNTAAAMRFPDDMFDAVRFGIGMYGLYPSKFVSENVSLHLKQAFSLYSRLIHVKRINKGDAISYGKTYVADQDEWIGTIPIGYGDGWIRKLQNFQVLIHGKKLPIVGRICMDQCMIRLDHPYEIGTSVTLIGSDQTGVVSMDDVADYLETINYEIPCILGKRIPRYYIN
;
A
#
# COMPACT_ATOMS: atom_id res chain seq x y z
N MET A 1 -8.45 -12.61 -13.95
CA MET A 1 -8.89 -12.13 -15.30
C MET A 1 -8.37 -13.07 -16.36
N ASP A 2 -9.09 -13.22 -17.47
CA ASP A 2 -8.63 -14.03 -18.61
C ASP A 2 -7.35 -13.40 -19.20
N LYS A 3 -6.24 -14.17 -19.20
CA LYS A 3 -4.96 -13.72 -19.76
C LYS A 3 -5.08 -13.40 -21.26
N SER A 4 -6.14 -13.87 -21.93
CA SER A 4 -6.40 -13.63 -23.36
C SER A 4 -6.76 -12.17 -23.71
N ALA A 5 -7.09 -11.32 -22.71
CA ALA A 5 -7.63 -9.98 -22.95
C ALA A 5 -6.57 -8.86 -23.08
N TYR A 6 -5.29 -9.16 -22.89
CA TYR A 6 -4.22 -8.16 -22.93
C TYR A 6 -3.33 -8.36 -24.17
N HIS A 7 -3.20 -7.30 -24.97
CA HIS A 7 -2.51 -7.32 -26.28
C HIS A 7 -1.38 -6.28 -26.38
N ARG A 8 -0.84 -5.86 -25.24
CA ARG A 8 0.29 -4.92 -25.14
C ARG A 8 1.36 -5.51 -24.23
N ASP A 9 2.60 -5.53 -24.72
CA ASP A 9 3.75 -6.10 -23.99
C ASP A 9 4.30 -5.15 -22.91
N THR A 10 3.44 -4.82 -21.94
CA THR A 10 3.77 -4.12 -20.70
C THR A 10 2.92 -4.71 -19.59
N TRP A 11 3.54 -5.17 -18.50
CA TRP A 11 2.84 -5.86 -17.43
C TRP A 11 3.54 -5.66 -16.08
N VAL A 12 2.77 -5.93 -15.02
CA VAL A 12 3.26 -6.09 -13.66
C VAL A 12 3.29 -7.58 -13.34
N GLU A 13 4.34 -8.04 -12.68
CA GLU A 13 4.33 -9.33 -11.99
C GLU A 13 4.22 -9.09 -10.49
N VAL A 14 3.34 -9.86 -9.86
CA VAL A 14 3.11 -9.85 -8.41
C VAL A 14 3.46 -11.23 -7.88
N ASP A 15 4.58 -11.32 -7.16
CA ASP A 15 5.06 -12.52 -6.50
C ASP A 15 4.28 -12.73 -5.18
N LEU A 16 3.32 -13.67 -5.22
CA LEU A 16 2.53 -14.01 -4.05
C LEU A 16 3.36 -14.79 -3.03
N ASP A 17 4.39 -15.53 -3.41
CA ASP A 17 5.29 -16.20 -2.48
C ASP A 17 6.14 -15.20 -1.69
N ALA A 18 6.50 -14.07 -2.29
CA ALA A 18 7.07 -12.93 -1.57
C ALA A 18 6.09 -12.36 -0.53
N ILE A 19 4.80 -12.16 -0.89
CA ILE A 19 3.76 -11.74 0.07
C ILE A 19 3.65 -12.75 1.22
N ARG A 20 3.54 -14.05 0.92
CA ARG A 20 3.44 -15.12 1.92
C ARG A 20 4.65 -15.14 2.85
N HIS A 21 5.86 -15.01 2.28
CA HIS A 21 7.11 -14.92 3.04
C HIS A 21 7.10 -13.72 4.01
N ASN A 22 6.70 -12.54 3.54
CA ASN A 22 6.68 -11.32 4.34
C ASN A 22 5.69 -11.41 5.50
N VAL A 23 4.49 -11.96 5.27
CA VAL A 23 3.47 -12.17 6.32
C VAL A 23 3.96 -13.19 7.36
N LYS A 24 4.52 -14.33 6.93
CA LYS A 24 5.12 -15.33 7.85
C LYS A 24 6.25 -14.73 8.68
N THR A 25 7.09 -13.90 8.05
CA THR A 25 8.19 -13.19 8.72
C THR A 25 7.67 -12.26 9.80
N MET A 26 6.61 -11.49 9.51
CA MET A 26 5.98 -10.61 10.48
C MET A 26 5.29 -11.36 11.62
N ASN A 27 4.55 -12.44 11.31
CA ASN A 27 3.93 -13.30 12.33
C ASN A 27 4.97 -13.88 13.29
N HIS A 28 6.10 -14.38 12.76
CA HIS A 28 7.19 -14.87 13.60
C HIS A 28 7.79 -13.77 14.49
N HIS A 29 7.93 -12.55 13.95
CA HIS A 29 8.46 -11.41 14.69
C HIS A 29 7.55 -10.95 15.83
N LEU A 30 6.23 -10.98 15.62
CA LEU A 30 5.23 -10.50 16.58
C LEU A 30 4.82 -11.54 17.63
N LYS A 31 5.20 -12.81 17.44
CA LYS A 31 4.89 -13.96 18.31
C LYS A 31 3.38 -14.26 18.37
N ASP A 32 2.69 -13.67 19.33
CA ASP A 32 1.31 -13.98 19.73
C ASP A 32 0.28 -12.97 19.21
N LYS A 33 0.73 -11.90 18.56
CA LYS A 33 -0.11 -10.79 18.13
C LYS A 33 -0.63 -11.03 16.73
N GLU A 34 -1.88 -10.66 16.49
CA GLU A 34 -2.52 -10.84 15.20
C GLU A 34 -1.95 -9.90 14.13
N VAL A 35 -1.85 -10.39 12.89
CA VAL A 35 -1.56 -9.56 11.72
C VAL A 35 -2.85 -9.25 10.97
N MET A 36 -3.17 -7.96 10.90
CA MET A 36 -4.21 -7.40 10.04
C MET A 36 -3.56 -6.91 8.74
N ALA A 37 -3.82 -7.61 7.63
CA ALA A 37 -3.29 -7.27 6.33
C ALA A 37 -3.98 -6.04 5.75
N VAL A 38 -3.21 -4.98 5.47
CA VAL A 38 -3.73 -3.72 4.95
C VAL A 38 -3.68 -3.74 3.42
N VAL A 39 -4.85 -3.92 2.80
CA VAL A 39 -5.02 -4.11 1.35
C VAL A 39 -5.78 -2.97 0.66
N LYS A 40 -5.82 -1.78 1.29
CA LYS A 40 -6.37 -0.55 0.68
C LYS A 40 -5.66 -0.20 -0.63
N ALA A 41 -6.33 0.62 -1.46
CA ALA A 41 -5.82 1.10 -2.74
C ALA A 41 -5.39 -0.05 -3.66
N ASP A 42 -6.27 -1.04 -3.84
CA ASP A 42 -6.00 -2.24 -4.64
C ASP A 42 -4.75 -3.01 -4.16
N ALA A 43 -4.66 -3.23 -2.84
CA ALA A 43 -3.45 -3.71 -2.17
C ALA A 43 -2.18 -2.98 -2.63
N TYR A 44 -2.20 -1.65 -2.50
CA TYR A 44 -1.09 -0.77 -2.88
C TYR A 44 -0.71 -0.98 -4.36
N GLY A 45 -1.70 -1.18 -5.24
CA GLY A 45 -1.53 -1.41 -6.68
C GLY A 45 -1.16 -2.84 -7.10
N HIS A 46 -1.10 -3.79 -6.17
CA HIS A 46 -0.74 -5.19 -6.41
C HIS A 46 -1.94 -6.08 -6.78
N GLY A 47 -3.17 -5.70 -6.41
CA GLY A 47 -4.37 -6.52 -6.57
C GLY A 47 -4.93 -6.98 -5.24
N GLU A 48 -6.05 -6.39 -4.83
CA GLU A 48 -6.60 -6.59 -3.49
C GLU A 48 -7.05 -8.02 -3.18
N ILE A 49 -7.56 -8.76 -4.16
CA ILE A 49 -8.10 -10.11 -3.94
C ILE A 49 -6.97 -11.12 -3.75
N GLU A 50 -6.05 -11.18 -4.71
CA GLU A 50 -4.96 -12.15 -4.73
C GLU A 50 -3.99 -11.93 -3.57
N VAL A 51 -3.68 -10.67 -3.23
CA VAL A 51 -2.85 -10.36 -2.05
C VAL A 51 -3.56 -10.70 -0.75
N ALA A 52 -4.87 -10.41 -0.63
CA ALA A 52 -5.62 -10.77 0.57
C ALA A 52 -5.65 -12.29 0.78
N GLU A 53 -5.88 -13.08 -0.28
CA GLU A 53 -5.86 -14.54 -0.22
C GLU A 53 -4.48 -15.05 0.25
N ALA A 54 -3.39 -14.60 -0.37
CA ALA A 54 -2.03 -15.00 0.00
C ALA A 54 -1.65 -14.60 1.44
N ALA A 55 -2.10 -13.42 1.89
CA ALA A 55 -1.85 -12.95 3.25
C ALA A 55 -2.61 -13.80 4.29
N LEU A 56 -3.88 -14.12 4.03
CA LEU A 56 -4.70 -14.97 4.91
C LEU A 56 -4.14 -16.40 5.01
N GLU A 57 -3.75 -16.99 3.87
CA GLU A 57 -3.08 -18.30 3.81
C GLU A 57 -1.78 -18.35 4.65
N SER A 58 -1.15 -17.19 4.86
CA SER A 58 0.12 -17.04 5.56
C SER A 58 -0.02 -16.64 7.03
N GLY A 59 -1.26 -16.59 7.53
CA GLY A 59 -1.58 -16.36 8.93
C GLY A 59 -1.99 -14.93 9.27
N ALA A 60 -2.27 -14.06 8.30
CA ALA A 60 -3.06 -12.87 8.62
C ALA A 60 -4.47 -13.28 9.04
N THR A 61 -5.03 -12.64 10.06
CA THR A 61 -6.35 -13.02 10.63
C THR A 61 -7.46 -12.05 10.26
N ARG A 62 -7.08 -10.86 9.76
CA ARG A 62 -8.00 -9.76 9.45
C ARG A 62 -7.52 -8.99 8.22
N LEU A 63 -8.44 -8.27 7.59
CA LEU A 63 -8.15 -7.35 6.50
C LEU A 63 -8.50 -5.90 6.90
N ALA A 64 -7.77 -4.95 6.34
CA ALA A 64 -8.06 -3.53 6.49
C ALA A 64 -7.98 -2.76 5.18
N VAL A 65 -8.95 -1.87 4.98
CA VAL A 65 -9.14 -1.06 3.79
C VAL A 65 -9.31 0.42 4.13
N ALA A 66 -9.26 1.30 3.13
CA ALA A 66 -9.43 2.73 3.33
C ALA A 66 -10.90 3.15 3.30
N VAL A 67 -11.67 2.59 2.36
CA VAL A 67 -13.06 2.99 2.09
C VAL A 67 -14.00 1.79 2.03
N LEU A 68 -15.30 2.03 2.23
CA LEU A 68 -16.32 0.97 2.30
C LEU A 68 -16.38 0.13 1.01
N ASP A 69 -16.26 0.74 -0.16
CA ASP A 69 -16.31 0.05 -1.45
C ASP A 69 -15.24 -1.03 -1.59
N GLU A 70 -14.03 -0.81 -1.05
CA GLU A 70 -12.97 -1.82 -1.00
C GLU A 70 -13.39 -3.00 -0.10
N GLY A 71 -13.96 -2.70 1.06
CA GLY A 71 -14.45 -3.73 1.99
C GLY A 71 -15.58 -4.57 1.41
N LEU A 72 -16.50 -3.94 0.66
CA LEU A 72 -17.60 -4.63 -0.02
C LEU A 72 -17.09 -5.59 -1.10
N ARG A 73 -16.08 -5.19 -1.89
CA ARG A 73 -15.45 -6.09 -2.88
C ARG A 73 -14.76 -7.27 -2.22
N LEU A 74 -14.00 -7.04 -1.15
CA LEU A 74 -13.37 -8.12 -0.38
C LEU A 74 -14.40 -9.07 0.23
N ARG A 75 -15.51 -8.56 0.76
CA ARG A 75 -16.56 -9.38 1.39
C ARG A 75 -17.16 -10.41 0.43
N GLN A 76 -17.24 -10.11 -0.87
CA GLN A 76 -17.75 -11.06 -1.88
C GLN A 76 -16.89 -12.32 -1.98
N LYS A 77 -15.58 -12.21 -1.73
CA LYS A 77 -14.62 -13.32 -1.81
C LYS A 77 -14.30 -13.94 -0.45
N PHE A 78 -14.32 -13.14 0.61
CA PHE A 78 -13.95 -13.54 1.97
C PHE A 78 -15.13 -13.34 2.93
N PRO A 79 -16.12 -14.26 2.97
CA PRO A 79 -17.37 -14.07 3.71
C PRO A 79 -17.19 -14.00 5.24
N ASP A 80 -16.20 -14.69 5.80
CA ASP A 80 -16.05 -14.85 7.26
C ASP A 80 -14.89 -14.03 7.87
N ILE A 81 -14.08 -13.39 7.04
CA ILE A 81 -12.89 -12.66 7.50
C ILE A 81 -13.30 -11.30 8.07
N PRO A 82 -12.81 -10.87 9.26
CA PRO A 82 -13.04 -9.52 9.74
C PRO A 82 -12.39 -8.48 8.82
N ILE A 83 -13.18 -7.47 8.41
CA ILE A 83 -12.73 -6.38 7.54
C ILE A 83 -12.94 -5.06 8.26
N LEU A 84 -11.88 -4.28 8.45
CA LEU A 84 -11.93 -2.93 9.02
C LEU A 84 -11.80 -1.86 7.92
N VAL A 85 -12.75 -0.93 7.86
CA VAL A 85 -12.60 0.34 7.13
C VAL A 85 -11.92 1.34 8.07
N MET A 86 -10.68 1.70 7.75
CA MET A 86 -9.86 2.61 8.57
C MET A 86 -10.18 4.09 8.35
N GLY A 87 -10.83 4.42 7.23
CA GLY A 87 -11.27 5.78 6.90
C GLY A 87 -12.63 6.12 7.54
N TRP A 88 -13.04 7.36 7.36
CA TRP A 88 -14.38 7.82 7.72
C TRP A 88 -15.39 7.34 6.67
N THR A 89 -16.54 6.86 7.12
CA THR A 89 -17.65 6.42 6.25
C THR A 89 -18.85 7.31 6.52
N ASP A 90 -19.58 7.74 5.48
CA ASP A 90 -20.80 8.53 5.63
C ASP A 90 -21.87 7.73 6.43
N PRO A 91 -22.47 8.30 7.50
CA PRO A 91 -23.49 7.63 8.31
C PRO A 91 -24.62 6.97 7.52
N LYS A 92 -24.99 7.48 6.34
CA LYS A 92 -26.06 6.88 5.53
C LYS A 92 -25.74 5.49 5.00
N TYR A 93 -24.46 5.09 4.98
CA TYR A 93 -24.01 3.78 4.48
C TYR A 93 -23.78 2.74 5.59
N VAL A 94 -24.09 3.07 6.85
CA VAL A 94 -23.83 2.15 7.96
C VAL A 94 -24.67 0.88 7.92
N ALA A 95 -25.91 0.96 7.42
CA ALA A 95 -26.76 -0.22 7.21
C ALA A 95 -26.11 -1.18 6.21
N LEU A 96 -25.54 -0.66 5.13
CA LEU A 96 -24.82 -1.46 4.14
C LEU A 96 -23.57 -2.12 4.75
N ALA A 97 -22.80 -1.39 5.56
CA ALA A 97 -21.66 -1.96 6.26
C ALA A 97 -22.07 -3.07 7.25
N ALA A 98 -23.15 -2.85 8.01
CA ALA A 98 -23.67 -3.81 8.98
C ALA A 98 -24.18 -5.10 8.29
N GLN A 99 -24.95 -4.96 7.21
CA GLN A 99 -25.45 -6.09 6.39
C GLN A 99 -24.31 -6.96 5.85
N HIS A 100 -23.17 -6.36 5.52
CA HIS A 100 -21.99 -7.06 5.05
C HIS A 100 -20.97 -7.40 6.16
N ASN A 101 -21.32 -7.23 7.44
CA ASN A 101 -20.43 -7.45 8.59
C ASN A 101 -19.06 -6.77 8.41
N ILE A 102 -19.05 -5.50 7.98
CA ILE A 102 -17.85 -4.69 7.82
C ILE A 102 -17.73 -3.75 9.03
N THR A 103 -16.60 -3.82 9.73
CA THR A 103 -16.30 -2.95 10.86
C THR A 103 -15.90 -1.56 10.37
N LEU A 104 -16.50 -0.52 10.95
CA LEU A 104 -16.20 0.87 10.57
C LEU A 104 -15.34 1.58 11.63
N THR A 105 -14.61 2.61 11.21
CA THR A 105 -13.93 3.51 12.14
C THR A 105 -14.86 4.62 12.60
N THR A 106 -14.87 4.90 13.91
CA THR A 106 -15.60 6.03 14.49
C THR A 106 -14.75 6.86 15.45
N PHE A 107 -15.07 8.15 15.55
CA PHE A 107 -14.40 9.11 16.43
C PHE A 107 -15.27 10.37 16.69
N GLN A 108 -16.57 10.33 16.38
CA GLN A 108 -17.48 11.49 16.46
C GLN A 108 -18.83 11.06 17.05
N SER A 109 -19.29 11.74 18.10
CA SER A 109 -20.54 11.38 18.77
C SER A 109 -21.76 11.69 17.90
N ASP A 110 -21.72 12.78 17.13
CA ASP A 110 -22.78 13.12 16.17
C ASP A 110 -22.85 12.15 15.00
N TRP A 111 -21.73 11.55 14.61
CA TRP A 111 -21.71 10.46 13.63
C TRP A 111 -22.50 9.26 14.15
N ILE A 112 -22.30 8.88 15.42
CA ILE A 112 -23.03 7.77 16.05
C ILE A 112 -24.53 8.06 16.10
N LYS A 113 -24.94 9.28 16.47
CA LYS A 113 -26.36 9.68 16.49
C LYS A 113 -27.00 9.54 15.11
N GLN A 114 -26.34 10.05 14.06
CA GLN A 114 -26.82 9.93 12.70
C GLN A 114 -26.86 8.47 12.23
N ALA A 115 -25.77 7.72 12.45
CA ALA A 115 -25.66 6.32 12.07
C ALA A 115 -26.77 5.47 12.71
N SER A 116 -27.08 5.71 13.99
CA SER A 116 -28.14 4.98 14.69
C SER A 116 -29.51 5.13 14.06
N SER A 117 -29.80 6.26 13.38
CA SER A 117 -31.07 6.47 12.69
C SER A 117 -31.21 5.71 11.36
N TYR A 118 -30.09 5.21 10.82
CA TYR A 118 -30.07 4.41 9.58
C TYR A 118 -30.02 2.91 9.84
N LEU A 119 -29.77 2.49 11.08
CA LEU A 119 -29.78 1.08 11.48
C LEU A 119 -31.18 0.71 11.97
N ASN A 120 -31.68 -0.46 11.54
CA ASN A 120 -32.86 -1.07 12.12
C ASN A 120 -32.39 -2.07 13.18
N ASP A 121 -32.50 -3.36 12.88
CA ASP A 121 -32.08 -4.46 13.76
C ASP A 121 -30.63 -4.91 13.49
N GLU A 122 -29.94 -4.34 12.48
CA GLU A 122 -28.58 -4.73 12.14
C GLU A 122 -27.56 -4.25 13.18
N HIS A 123 -26.62 -5.13 13.53
CA HIS A 123 -25.51 -4.81 14.42
C HIS A 123 -24.33 -4.24 13.63
N LEU A 124 -23.83 -3.08 14.06
CA LEU A 124 -22.64 -2.47 13.49
C LEU A 124 -21.48 -2.52 14.47
N ASN A 125 -20.40 -3.18 14.08
CA ASN A 125 -19.14 -3.13 14.81
C ASN A 125 -18.36 -1.88 14.42
N VAL A 126 -17.81 -1.18 15.41
CA VAL A 126 -16.95 -0.01 15.19
C VAL A 126 -15.65 -0.08 15.99
N HIS A 127 -14.58 0.47 15.40
CA HIS A 127 -13.31 0.70 16.08
C HIS A 127 -13.13 2.19 16.38
N LEU A 128 -12.83 2.50 17.63
CA LEU A 128 -12.60 3.87 18.10
C LEU A 128 -11.21 4.35 17.67
N LYS A 129 -11.15 5.40 16.85
CA LYS A 129 -9.88 6.01 16.42
C LYS A 129 -9.48 7.13 17.38
N VAL A 130 -8.30 7.01 17.96
CA VAL A 130 -7.65 8.02 18.82
C VAL A 130 -6.55 8.70 18.03
N ASP A 131 -6.49 10.03 18.09
CA ASP A 131 -5.39 10.81 17.54
C ASP A 131 -4.40 11.17 18.65
N THR A 132 -3.27 10.46 18.68
CA THR A 132 -2.22 10.68 19.66
C THR A 132 -1.07 11.54 19.14
N GLY A 133 -1.25 12.18 17.97
CA GLY A 133 -0.21 13.02 17.33
C GLY A 133 -0.09 12.85 15.82
N MET A 134 -0.94 12.06 15.17
CA MET A 134 -0.95 12.00 13.70
C MET A 134 -1.61 13.24 13.09
N GLY A 135 -2.59 13.83 13.78
CA GLY A 135 -3.29 15.04 13.32
C GLY A 135 -4.25 14.83 12.15
N ARG A 136 -4.53 13.58 11.76
CA ARG A 136 -5.39 13.27 10.61
C ARG A 136 -6.87 13.14 10.97
N ILE A 137 -7.20 12.13 11.77
CA ILE A 137 -8.55 11.82 12.28
C ILE A 137 -8.41 11.13 13.63
N GLY A 138 -9.42 11.29 14.48
CA GLY A 138 -9.50 10.60 15.76
C GLY A 138 -9.82 11.53 16.93
N ILE A 139 -10.24 10.90 18.02
CA ILE A 139 -10.50 11.54 19.32
C ILE A 139 -9.20 12.03 19.93
N ARG A 140 -9.23 13.23 20.52
CA ARG A 140 -8.07 13.88 21.14
C ARG A 140 -8.17 14.04 22.65
N SER A 141 -9.37 13.90 23.23
CA SER A 141 -9.59 14.01 24.67
C SER A 141 -10.36 12.82 25.27
N VAL A 142 -10.36 12.73 26.60
CA VAL A 142 -11.13 11.71 27.32
C VAL A 142 -12.62 12.05 27.32
N GLU A 143 -12.95 13.34 27.31
CA GLU A 143 -14.31 13.86 27.22
C GLU A 143 -14.95 13.50 25.87
N GLU A 144 -14.22 13.72 24.76
CA GLU A 144 -14.66 13.31 23.42
C GLU A 144 -14.88 11.79 23.34
N ALA A 145 -13.97 11.01 23.93
CA ALA A 145 -14.12 9.55 24.00
C ALA A 145 -15.40 9.16 24.74
N TYR A 146 -15.65 9.80 25.90
CA TYR A 146 -16.85 9.58 26.68
C TYR A 146 -18.12 9.93 25.89
N ASP A 147 -18.13 11.03 25.15
CA ASP A 147 -19.29 11.42 24.34
C ASP A 147 -19.59 10.40 23.23
N VAL A 148 -18.56 9.86 22.57
CA VAL A 148 -18.72 8.81 21.56
C VAL A 148 -19.22 7.51 22.20
N ILE A 149 -18.59 7.07 23.29
CA ILE A 149 -18.98 5.85 24.01
C ILE A 149 -20.41 5.96 24.53
N LYS A 150 -20.78 7.11 25.09
CA LYS A 150 -22.13 7.39 25.58
C LYS A 150 -23.14 7.39 24.44
N ALA A 151 -22.80 7.97 23.28
CA ALA A 151 -23.68 7.97 22.12
C ALA A 151 -23.96 6.56 21.58
N CYS A 152 -23.04 5.60 21.78
CA CYS A 152 -23.27 4.20 21.40
C CYS A 152 -24.24 3.48 22.34
N LYS A 153 -24.46 3.99 23.56
CA LYS A 153 -25.36 3.34 24.53
C LYS A 153 -26.79 3.31 23.98
N HIS A 154 -27.44 2.14 24.11
CA HIS A 154 -28.81 1.91 23.64
C HIS A 154 -28.97 2.04 22.11
N THR A 155 -27.89 1.79 21.35
CA THR A 155 -27.91 1.66 19.90
C THR A 155 -27.43 0.27 19.50
N ASN A 156 -27.62 -0.09 18.22
CA ASN A 156 -27.05 -1.32 17.64
C ASN A 156 -25.60 -1.14 17.16
N ILE A 157 -24.88 -0.17 17.71
CA ILE A 157 -23.48 0.14 17.38
C ILE A 157 -22.57 -0.29 18.54
N PHE A 158 -21.64 -1.21 18.27
CA PHE A 158 -20.78 -1.84 19.27
C PHE A 158 -19.31 -1.50 19.05
N ILE A 159 -18.70 -0.88 20.07
CA ILE A 159 -17.27 -0.60 20.07
C ILE A 159 -16.52 -1.91 20.33
N THR A 160 -15.90 -2.45 19.29
CA THR A 160 -15.20 -3.75 19.30
C THR A 160 -13.69 -3.63 19.16
N GLY A 161 -13.18 -2.42 18.94
CA GLY A 161 -11.75 -2.17 18.90
C GLY A 161 -11.37 -0.71 19.13
N VAL A 162 -10.09 -0.47 19.36
CA VAL A 162 -9.52 0.85 19.58
C VAL A 162 -8.16 0.94 18.92
N PHE A 163 -7.87 2.07 18.27
CA PHE A 163 -6.58 2.25 17.62
C PHE A 163 -6.07 3.68 17.56
N THR A 164 -4.75 3.81 17.53
CA THR A 164 -4.05 5.01 17.08
C THR A 164 -3.19 4.70 15.84
N HIS A 165 -2.48 5.70 15.31
CA HIS A 165 -1.53 5.55 14.21
C HIS A 165 -0.33 6.45 14.46
N PHE A 166 0.87 5.92 14.27
CA PHE A 166 2.11 6.66 14.48
C PHE A 166 2.49 7.48 13.25
N ALA A 167 3.00 8.69 13.48
CA ALA A 167 3.43 9.62 12.45
C ALA A 167 4.90 9.45 12.06
N THR A 168 5.75 9.02 13.02
CA THR A 168 7.22 9.01 12.86
C THR A 168 7.85 7.69 13.29
N ALA A 169 7.09 6.59 13.22
CA ALA A 169 7.61 5.26 13.59
C ALA A 169 8.69 4.74 12.63
N ASP A 170 8.90 5.41 11.51
CA ASP A 170 9.88 5.15 10.46
C ASP A 170 11.05 6.15 10.45
N GLU A 171 11.06 7.14 11.34
CA GLU A 171 12.10 8.17 11.41
C GLU A 171 13.26 7.79 12.34
N PRO A 172 14.46 8.37 12.14
CA PRO A 172 15.55 8.29 13.11
C PRO A 172 15.15 8.87 14.48
N GLY A 173 15.59 8.20 15.55
CA GLY A 173 15.21 8.54 16.92
C GLY A 173 13.79 8.10 17.26
N ASN A 174 13.41 8.27 18.54
CA ASN A 174 12.15 7.73 19.08
C ASN A 174 11.31 8.77 19.84
N HIS A 175 11.69 10.06 19.82
CA HIS A 175 11.08 11.05 20.73
C HIS A 175 9.58 11.19 20.49
N TYR A 176 9.17 11.49 19.25
CA TYR A 176 7.75 11.67 18.94
C TYR A 176 6.96 10.36 19.00
N TYR A 177 7.51 9.24 18.53
CA TYR A 177 6.93 7.90 18.73
C TYR A 177 6.65 7.63 20.23
N SER A 178 7.62 7.91 21.10
CA SER A 178 7.51 7.72 22.55
C SER A 178 6.41 8.60 23.16
N GLN A 179 6.29 9.84 22.70
CA GLN A 179 5.18 10.71 23.10
C GLN A 179 3.82 10.14 22.66
N GLN A 180 3.70 9.70 21.41
CA GLN A 180 2.45 9.17 20.86
C GLN A 180 1.99 7.90 21.59
N ILE A 181 2.91 6.97 21.90
CA ILE A 181 2.56 5.74 22.61
C ILE A 181 2.26 6.00 24.09
N ALA A 182 2.99 6.90 24.74
CA ALA A 182 2.69 7.30 26.12
C ALA A 182 1.32 7.96 26.21
N ALA A 183 0.99 8.86 25.29
CA ALA A 183 -0.33 9.49 25.20
C ALA A 183 -1.44 8.45 24.99
N PHE A 184 -1.22 7.46 24.11
CA PHE A 184 -2.18 6.36 23.91
C PHE A 184 -2.40 5.55 25.19
N LYS A 185 -1.31 5.11 25.85
CA LYS A 185 -1.37 4.31 27.08
C LYS A 185 -2.07 5.08 28.20
N GLN A 186 -1.77 6.37 28.38
CA GLN A 186 -2.43 7.23 29.37
C GLN A 186 -3.92 7.44 29.09
N TRP A 187 -4.27 7.73 27.84
CA TRP A 187 -5.66 7.87 27.43
C TRP A 187 -6.43 6.56 27.65
N LEU A 188 -5.85 5.42 27.28
CA LEU A 188 -6.46 4.09 27.41
C LEU A 188 -6.79 3.77 28.88
N ILE A 189 -5.89 4.06 29.82
CA ILE A 189 -6.13 3.86 31.26
C ILE A 189 -7.40 4.58 31.71
N GLN A 190 -7.64 5.81 31.25
CA GLN A 190 -8.77 6.62 31.69
C GLN A 190 -10.10 6.17 31.08
N VAL A 191 -10.08 5.64 29.86
CA VAL A 191 -11.30 5.22 29.16
C VAL A 191 -11.63 3.74 29.33
N LYS A 192 -10.67 2.89 29.72
CA LYS A 192 -10.82 1.42 29.77
C LYS A 192 -12.07 0.96 30.53
N ARG A 193 -12.40 1.62 31.65
CA ARG A 193 -13.59 1.32 32.47
C ARG A 193 -14.94 1.55 31.77
N TYR A 194 -14.94 2.22 30.62
CA TYR A 194 -16.14 2.51 29.83
C TYR A 194 -16.22 1.65 28.56
N LEU A 195 -15.18 0.89 28.24
CA LEU A 195 -15.12 -0.01 27.10
C LEU A 195 -15.59 -1.41 27.49
N GLN A 196 -15.96 -2.22 26.49
CA GLN A 196 -16.33 -3.63 26.70
C GLN A 196 -15.08 -4.47 27.04
N GLU A 197 -15.26 -5.60 27.73
CA GLU A 197 -14.13 -6.42 28.23
C GLU A 197 -13.35 -7.15 27.12
N ASN A 198 -13.89 -7.29 25.91
CA ASN A 198 -13.29 -8.03 24.79
C ASN A 198 -13.17 -7.17 23.52
N ILE A 199 -12.35 -6.12 23.59
CA ILE A 199 -12.05 -5.26 22.43
C ILE A 199 -10.65 -5.55 21.87
N VAL A 200 -10.48 -5.37 20.56
CA VAL A 200 -9.16 -5.48 19.91
C VAL A 200 -8.45 -4.12 19.94
N ILE A 201 -7.29 -4.06 20.57
CA ILE A 201 -6.43 -2.88 20.61
C ILE A 201 -5.30 -3.07 19.60
N HIS A 202 -5.15 -2.12 18.68
CA HIS A 202 -4.12 -2.21 17.66
C HIS A 202 -3.48 -0.85 17.38
N ILE A 203 -2.14 -0.75 17.47
CA ILE A 203 -1.44 0.55 17.32
C ILE A 203 -0.44 0.55 16.17
N GLY A 204 0.24 -0.58 15.93
CA GLY A 204 1.35 -0.68 15.00
C GLY A 204 0.94 -0.54 13.54
N ASN A 205 1.65 0.33 12.82
CA ASN A 205 1.88 0.15 11.39
C ASN A 205 3.12 -0.74 11.18
N THR A 206 3.51 -1.00 9.94
CA THR A 206 4.72 -1.80 9.61
C THR A 206 5.95 -1.31 10.38
N ALA A 207 6.26 -0.01 10.35
CA ALA A 207 7.48 0.52 10.97
C ALA A 207 7.52 0.29 12.49
N ALA A 208 6.42 0.59 13.19
CA ALA A 208 6.33 0.37 14.63
C ALA A 208 6.43 -1.11 15.00
N ALA A 209 5.78 -1.98 14.21
CA ALA A 209 5.81 -3.42 14.44
C ALA A 209 7.21 -4.04 14.24
N MET A 210 7.97 -3.54 13.26
CA MET A 210 9.34 -4.02 12.99
C MET A 210 10.36 -3.53 14.04
N ARG A 211 10.18 -2.31 14.56
CA ARG A 211 11.13 -1.68 15.49
C ARG A 211 10.81 -1.95 16.96
N PHE A 212 9.53 -2.05 17.29
CA PHE A 212 9.03 -2.10 18.67
C PHE A 212 7.96 -3.18 18.84
N PRO A 213 8.26 -4.46 18.51
CA PRO A 213 7.26 -5.54 18.57
C PRO A 213 6.66 -5.72 19.98
N ASP A 214 7.42 -5.46 21.04
CA ASP A 214 6.96 -5.59 22.43
C ASP A 214 6.00 -4.47 22.87
N ASP A 215 5.96 -3.34 22.15
CA ASP A 215 5.01 -2.26 22.40
C ASP A 215 3.62 -2.53 21.77
N MET A 216 3.54 -3.52 20.89
CA MET A 216 2.31 -3.84 20.18
C MET A 216 1.30 -4.50 21.12
N PHE A 217 0.02 -4.18 20.92
CA PHE A 217 -1.10 -4.78 21.67
C PHE A 217 -1.57 -6.06 20.95
N ASP A 218 -2.89 -6.20 20.73
CA ASP A 218 -3.51 -7.44 20.27
C ASP A 218 -3.27 -7.70 18.78
N ALA A 219 -3.19 -6.63 17.97
CA ALA A 219 -2.96 -6.74 16.53
C ALA A 219 -2.08 -5.60 15.95
N VAL A 220 -1.46 -5.90 14.81
CA VAL A 220 -0.69 -4.96 13.98
C VAL A 220 -1.35 -4.79 12.61
N ARG A 221 -1.39 -3.56 12.12
CA ARG A 221 -1.84 -3.24 10.75
C ARG A 221 -0.63 -3.27 9.81
N PHE A 222 -0.43 -4.41 9.16
CA PHE A 222 0.73 -4.67 8.31
C PHE A 222 0.43 -4.24 6.86
N GLY A 223 1.07 -3.15 6.43
CA GLY A 223 0.91 -2.56 5.11
C GLY A 223 2.16 -2.75 4.26
N ILE A 224 2.96 -1.68 4.09
CA ILE A 224 4.09 -1.64 3.13
C ILE A 224 5.04 -2.85 3.19
N GLY A 225 5.33 -3.33 4.40
CA GLY A 225 6.24 -4.46 4.60
C GLY A 225 5.69 -5.79 4.09
N MET A 226 4.36 -5.93 3.98
CA MET A 226 3.72 -7.10 3.37
C MET A 226 4.11 -7.23 1.90
N TYR A 227 4.27 -6.10 1.22
CA TYR A 227 4.66 -5.98 -0.18
C TYR A 227 6.17 -6.07 -0.40
N GLY A 228 6.94 -6.28 0.67
CA GLY A 228 8.38 -6.42 0.60
C GLY A 228 9.17 -5.13 0.62
N LEU A 229 8.51 -4.02 0.92
CA LEU A 229 9.06 -2.68 0.89
C LEU A 229 9.24 -2.17 2.31
N TYR A 230 10.40 -1.58 2.60
CA TYR A 230 10.67 -1.00 3.91
C TYR A 230 9.95 0.36 4.04
N PRO A 231 9.43 0.70 5.24
CA PRO A 231 8.75 1.98 5.44
C PRO A 231 9.63 3.21 5.17
N SER A 232 10.93 3.09 5.44
CA SER A 232 11.93 4.11 5.16
C SER A 232 13.31 3.45 5.05
N LYS A 233 14.27 4.19 4.48
CA LYS A 233 15.68 3.79 4.45
C LYS A 233 16.23 3.54 5.86
N PHE A 234 15.91 4.41 6.82
CA PHE A 234 16.32 4.25 8.20
C PHE A 234 15.84 2.91 8.78
N VAL A 235 14.57 2.53 8.56
CA VAL A 235 14.06 1.24 9.02
C VAL A 235 14.84 0.10 8.37
N SER A 236 15.06 0.14 7.06
CA SER A 236 15.78 -0.91 6.33
C SER A 236 17.21 -1.17 6.86
N GLU A 237 17.89 -0.11 7.30
CA GLU A 237 19.27 -0.19 7.81
C GLU A 237 19.36 -0.61 9.28
N ASN A 238 18.26 -0.52 10.04
CA ASN A 238 18.25 -0.67 11.50
C ASN A 238 17.41 -1.83 12.03
N VAL A 239 16.73 -2.58 11.16
CA VAL A 239 15.94 -3.77 11.56
C VAL A 239 16.43 -5.03 10.88
N SER A 240 16.56 -6.13 11.62
CA SER A 240 17.01 -7.43 11.11
C SER A 240 15.86 -8.29 10.56
N LEU A 241 14.94 -7.69 9.80
CA LEU A 241 13.84 -8.40 9.13
C LEU A 241 14.08 -8.35 7.63
N HIS A 242 14.22 -9.52 7.00
CA HIS A 242 14.46 -9.65 5.58
C HIS A 242 13.14 -9.76 4.82
N LEU A 243 12.80 -8.68 4.13
CA LEU A 243 11.61 -8.60 3.28
C LEU A 243 11.95 -8.99 1.83
N LYS A 244 10.96 -9.50 1.10
CA LYS A 244 11.05 -9.83 -0.33
C LYS A 244 10.10 -8.95 -1.12
N GLN A 245 10.61 -8.10 -2.01
CA GLN A 245 9.79 -7.26 -2.89
C GLN A 245 8.87 -8.13 -3.76
N ALA A 246 7.57 -7.87 -3.69
CA ALA A 246 6.57 -8.65 -4.42
C ALA A 246 6.26 -8.09 -5.82
N PHE A 247 6.69 -6.86 -6.12
CA PHE A 247 6.29 -6.14 -7.33
C PHE A 247 7.44 -6.03 -8.33
N SER A 248 7.17 -6.35 -9.59
CA SER A 248 8.06 -6.04 -10.71
C SER A 248 7.28 -5.48 -11.90
N LEU A 249 7.89 -4.57 -12.66
CA LEU A 249 7.30 -3.92 -13.82
C LEU A 249 8.18 -4.15 -15.05
N TYR A 250 7.57 -4.69 -16.10
CA TYR A 250 8.24 -5.09 -17.32
C TYR A 250 7.57 -4.52 -18.57
N SER A 251 8.34 -4.46 -19.64
CA SER A 251 7.89 -4.13 -20.98
C SER A 251 8.74 -4.85 -22.03
N ARG A 252 8.40 -4.74 -23.32
CA ARG A 252 9.27 -5.18 -24.42
C ARG A 252 9.57 -4.07 -25.42
N LEU A 253 10.74 -4.15 -26.06
CA LEU A 253 11.08 -3.29 -27.20
C LEU A 253 10.13 -3.57 -28.36
N ILE A 254 9.39 -2.56 -28.82
CA ILE A 254 8.48 -2.67 -29.98
C ILE A 254 9.06 -2.07 -31.26
N HIS A 255 10.14 -1.29 -31.14
CA HIS A 255 10.85 -0.70 -32.26
C HIS A 255 12.28 -0.40 -31.86
N VAL A 256 13.23 -0.73 -32.73
CA VAL A 256 14.66 -0.45 -32.57
C VAL A 256 15.15 0.18 -33.86
N LYS A 257 15.80 1.34 -33.77
CA LYS A 257 16.33 2.06 -34.93
C LYS A 257 17.66 2.73 -34.61
N ARG A 258 18.48 2.90 -35.64
CA ARG A 258 19.65 3.78 -35.58
C ARG A 258 19.22 5.20 -35.96
N ILE A 259 19.70 6.19 -35.22
CA ILE A 259 19.55 7.60 -35.54
C ILE A 259 20.93 8.20 -35.80
N ASN A 260 20.98 9.27 -36.59
CA ASN A 260 22.22 9.96 -36.90
C ASN A 260 22.51 11.04 -35.85
N LYS A 261 23.79 11.42 -35.74
CA LYS A 261 24.15 12.65 -35.03
C LYS A 261 23.28 13.84 -35.48
N GLY A 262 22.69 14.55 -34.52
CA GLY A 262 21.83 15.71 -34.75
C GLY A 262 20.33 15.40 -34.84
N ASP A 263 19.94 14.12 -34.96
CA ASP A 263 18.53 13.73 -34.88
C ASP A 263 17.98 13.94 -33.46
N ALA A 264 16.70 14.32 -33.36
CA ALA A 264 16.05 14.61 -32.09
C ALA A 264 15.01 13.53 -31.72
N ILE A 265 14.86 13.28 -30.41
CA ILE A 265 13.90 12.31 -29.88
C ILE A 265 12.79 12.99 -29.06
N SER A 266 11.56 12.59 -29.34
CA SER A 266 10.33 12.98 -28.64
C SER A 266 9.93 14.46 -28.76
N TYR A 267 8.83 14.81 -28.08
CA TYR A 267 8.23 16.13 -28.08
C TYR A 267 9.19 17.22 -27.60
N GLY A 268 9.15 18.37 -28.27
CA GLY A 268 9.95 19.55 -27.91
C GLY A 268 11.44 19.39 -28.17
N LYS A 269 11.88 18.29 -28.81
CA LYS A 269 13.29 18.04 -29.16
C LYS A 269 14.24 18.18 -27.95
N THR A 270 13.83 17.67 -26.79
CA THR A 270 14.62 17.79 -25.55
C THR A 270 15.83 16.87 -25.50
N TYR A 271 15.92 15.92 -26.43
CA TYR A 271 17.08 15.07 -26.64
C TYR A 271 17.52 15.19 -28.10
N VAL A 272 18.81 15.40 -28.31
CA VAL A 272 19.45 15.46 -29.63
C VAL A 272 20.69 14.57 -29.55
N ALA A 273 20.81 13.63 -30.48
CA ALA A 273 21.93 12.69 -30.49
C ALA A 273 23.25 13.41 -30.80
N ASP A 274 24.26 13.20 -29.97
CA ASP A 274 25.60 13.78 -30.13
C ASP A 274 26.50 12.98 -31.08
N GLN A 275 26.11 11.74 -31.36
CA GLN A 275 26.70 10.79 -32.29
C GLN A 275 25.62 9.90 -32.91
N ASP A 276 26.00 8.95 -33.75
CA ASP A 276 25.07 7.93 -34.20
C ASP A 276 24.74 6.98 -33.04
N GLU A 277 23.45 6.77 -32.78
CA GLU A 277 22.98 6.01 -31.61
C GLU A 277 21.86 5.04 -31.96
N TRP A 278 21.73 3.98 -31.16
CA TRP A 278 20.59 3.07 -31.23
C TRP A 278 19.51 3.51 -30.24
N ILE A 279 18.26 3.57 -30.70
CA ILE A 279 17.10 3.96 -29.89
C ILE A 279 16.08 2.82 -29.90
N GLY A 280 15.70 2.39 -28.70
CA GLY A 280 14.59 1.48 -28.45
C GLY A 280 13.33 2.24 -28.08
N THR A 281 12.16 1.73 -28.43
CA THR A 281 10.86 2.25 -27.97
C THR A 281 10.11 1.16 -27.21
N ILE A 282 9.52 1.51 -26.07
CA ILE A 282 8.69 0.61 -25.25
C ILE A 282 7.27 1.15 -25.08
N PRO A 283 6.23 0.28 -25.03
CA PRO A 283 4.82 0.66 -25.00
C PRO A 283 4.26 1.02 -23.61
N ILE A 284 5.02 1.83 -22.86
CA ILE A 284 4.59 2.37 -21.55
C ILE A 284 4.84 3.89 -21.50
N GLY A 285 3.89 4.64 -20.92
CA GLY A 285 4.01 6.08 -20.74
C GLY A 285 3.25 6.63 -19.53
N TYR A 286 3.07 7.94 -19.49
CA TYR A 286 2.45 8.58 -18.32
C TYR A 286 0.96 8.26 -18.17
N GLY A 287 0.28 7.85 -19.24
CA GLY A 287 -1.09 7.33 -19.20
C GLY A 287 -1.20 5.97 -18.52
N ASP A 288 -0.06 5.32 -18.25
CA ASP A 288 0.06 4.08 -17.48
C ASP A 288 0.56 4.33 -16.04
N GLY A 289 0.90 5.56 -15.69
CA GLY A 289 1.53 5.92 -14.41
C GLY A 289 3.06 6.05 -14.47
N TRP A 290 3.70 5.77 -15.61
CA TRP A 290 5.12 6.03 -15.81
C TRP A 290 5.34 7.51 -16.16
N ILE A 291 5.29 8.37 -15.14
CA ILE A 291 5.15 9.83 -15.31
C ILE A 291 6.36 10.52 -15.92
N ARG A 292 6.15 11.71 -16.49
CA ARG A 292 7.19 12.50 -17.19
C ARG A 292 8.41 12.85 -16.34
N LYS A 293 8.29 12.91 -15.02
CA LYS A 293 9.43 13.18 -14.12
C LYS A 293 10.48 12.06 -14.20
N LEU A 294 10.12 10.84 -14.62
CA LEU A 294 11.04 9.72 -14.89
C LEU A 294 11.85 9.85 -16.19
N GLN A 295 11.74 10.97 -16.91
CA GLN A 295 12.65 11.26 -18.02
C GLN A 295 14.10 11.23 -17.51
N ASN A 296 15.03 10.66 -18.29
CA ASN A 296 16.44 10.41 -17.94
C ASN A 296 16.68 9.36 -16.84
N PHE A 297 15.63 8.75 -16.29
CA PHE A 297 15.79 7.57 -15.44
C PHE A 297 16.30 6.38 -16.24
N GLN A 298 16.82 5.36 -15.57
CA GLN A 298 17.42 4.19 -16.21
C GLN A 298 16.54 2.95 -16.05
N VAL A 299 16.43 2.17 -17.11
CA VAL A 299 15.77 0.86 -17.15
C VAL A 299 16.80 -0.23 -17.42
N LEU A 300 16.46 -1.50 -17.22
CA LEU A 300 17.36 -2.62 -17.48
C LEU A 300 17.03 -3.33 -18.80
N ILE A 301 18.07 -3.67 -19.54
CA ILE A 301 18.04 -4.63 -20.64
C ILE A 301 19.27 -5.52 -20.54
N HIS A 302 19.09 -6.83 -20.38
CA HIS A 302 20.15 -7.83 -20.16
C HIS A 302 21.11 -7.42 -19.02
N GLY A 303 20.53 -6.96 -17.91
CA GLY A 303 21.25 -6.51 -16.71
C GLY A 303 21.98 -5.17 -16.82
N LYS A 304 21.95 -4.49 -17.97
CA LYS A 304 22.56 -3.17 -18.16
C LYS A 304 21.56 -2.04 -17.94
N LYS A 305 21.97 -1.01 -17.18
CA LYS A 305 21.19 0.23 -16.99
C LYS A 305 21.31 1.13 -18.23
N LEU A 306 20.20 1.35 -18.91
CA LEU A 306 20.10 2.16 -20.12
C LEU A 306 19.12 3.34 -19.90
N PRO A 307 19.48 4.57 -20.29
CA PRO A 307 18.69 5.75 -19.94
C PRO A 307 17.48 5.93 -20.87
N ILE A 308 16.36 6.38 -20.29
CA ILE A 308 15.22 6.94 -21.02
C ILE A 308 15.65 8.27 -21.63
N VAL A 309 15.37 8.46 -22.93
CA VAL A 309 15.76 9.66 -23.68
C VAL A 309 14.56 10.35 -24.33
N GLY A 310 14.61 11.68 -24.33
CA GLY A 310 13.49 12.53 -24.73
C GLY A 310 12.34 12.50 -23.71
N ARG A 311 11.29 13.27 -23.97
CA ARG A 311 10.10 13.28 -23.11
C ARG A 311 9.37 11.93 -23.16
N ILE A 312 8.92 11.46 -22.00
CA ILE A 312 7.97 10.34 -21.91
C ILE A 312 6.62 10.79 -22.50
N CYS A 313 6.06 9.99 -23.42
CA CYS A 313 4.77 10.22 -24.06
C CYS A 313 3.63 9.58 -23.27
N MET A 314 2.39 9.70 -23.75
CA MET A 314 1.22 9.15 -23.05
C MET A 314 1.31 7.62 -22.90
N ASP A 315 1.73 6.92 -23.95
CA ASP A 315 1.67 5.46 -24.01
C ASP A 315 3.03 4.82 -24.36
N GLN A 316 4.07 5.62 -24.56
CA GLN A 316 5.38 5.15 -25.02
C GLN A 316 6.53 6.01 -24.49
N CYS A 317 7.70 5.41 -24.35
CA CYS A 317 8.95 6.15 -24.15
C CYS A 317 10.12 5.48 -24.87
N MET A 318 11.21 6.22 -25.02
CA MET A 318 12.39 5.81 -25.78
C MET A 318 13.58 5.63 -24.86
N ILE A 319 14.46 4.69 -25.21
CA ILE A 319 15.64 4.31 -24.44
C ILE A 319 16.84 4.39 -25.37
N ARG A 320 17.95 4.97 -24.90
CA ARG A 320 19.22 4.88 -25.63
C ARG A 320 19.87 3.53 -25.38
N LEU A 321 20.05 2.77 -26.45
CA LEU A 321 20.61 1.43 -26.44
C LEU A 321 22.12 1.48 -26.70
N ASP A 322 22.86 0.54 -26.11
CA ASP A 322 24.31 0.39 -26.35
C ASP A 322 24.61 -0.36 -27.67
N HIS A 323 23.66 -1.11 -28.20
CA HIS A 323 23.75 -1.84 -29.47
C HIS A 323 22.34 -2.15 -30.02
N PRO A 324 22.17 -2.65 -31.26
CA PRO A 324 20.84 -3.01 -31.77
C PRO A 324 20.36 -4.30 -31.12
N TYR A 325 19.38 -4.18 -30.22
CA TYR A 325 18.63 -5.32 -29.68
C TYR A 325 17.53 -5.76 -30.63
N GLU A 326 17.04 -6.98 -30.47
CA GLU A 326 15.89 -7.50 -31.22
C GLU A 326 14.56 -6.91 -30.71
N ILE A 327 13.60 -6.69 -31.61
CA ILE A 327 12.21 -6.39 -31.22
C ILE A 327 11.69 -7.57 -30.39
N GLY A 328 10.99 -7.27 -29.30
CA GLY A 328 10.52 -8.25 -28.32
C GLY A 328 11.48 -8.47 -27.14
N THR A 329 12.70 -7.92 -27.19
CA THR A 329 13.63 -7.97 -26.05
C THR A 329 12.98 -7.36 -24.80
N SER A 330 13.12 -8.05 -23.67
CA SER A 330 12.54 -7.63 -22.39
C SER A 330 13.24 -6.37 -21.86
N VAL A 331 12.45 -5.50 -21.24
CA VAL A 331 12.90 -4.29 -20.56
C VAL A 331 12.32 -4.30 -19.15
N THR A 332 13.18 -4.29 -18.13
CA THR A 332 12.76 -4.23 -16.73
C THR A 332 12.78 -2.78 -16.25
N LEU A 333 11.63 -2.26 -15.86
CA LEU A 333 11.49 -0.91 -15.29
C LEU A 333 11.62 -0.94 -13.77
N ILE A 334 11.10 -1.99 -13.12
CA ILE A 334 11.24 -2.25 -11.68
C ILE A 334 11.42 -3.76 -11.53
N GLY A 335 12.44 -4.18 -10.77
CA GLY A 335 12.78 -5.58 -10.54
C GLY A 335 14.26 -5.86 -10.81
N SER A 336 14.57 -7.14 -11.01
CA SER A 336 15.92 -7.63 -11.31
C SER A 336 15.99 -8.25 -12.70
N ASP A 337 17.13 -8.08 -13.36
CA ASP A 337 17.46 -8.75 -14.62
C ASP A 337 18.95 -9.10 -14.61
N GLN A 338 19.27 -10.40 -14.65
CA GLN A 338 20.63 -10.92 -14.48
C GLN A 338 21.32 -10.33 -13.23
N THR A 339 22.38 -9.54 -13.39
CA THR A 339 23.11 -8.87 -12.30
C THR A 339 22.60 -7.46 -12.01
N GLY A 340 21.69 -6.92 -12.82
CA GLY A 340 21.14 -5.57 -12.70
C GLY A 340 19.89 -5.54 -11.85
N VAL A 341 19.72 -4.46 -11.08
CA VAL A 341 18.52 -4.20 -10.27
C VAL A 341 18.09 -2.74 -10.41
N VAL A 342 16.77 -2.56 -10.53
CA VAL A 342 16.08 -1.27 -10.33
C VAL A 342 14.99 -1.53 -9.30
N SER A 343 15.20 -1.06 -8.09
CA SER A 343 14.27 -1.24 -6.98
C SER A 343 13.11 -0.25 -7.05
N MET A 344 12.05 -0.53 -6.28
CA MET A 344 10.96 0.44 -6.08
C MET A 344 11.48 1.75 -5.46
N ASP A 345 12.46 1.64 -4.54
CA ASP A 345 13.08 2.79 -3.88
C ASP A 345 13.90 3.64 -4.87
N ASP A 346 14.60 3.03 -5.83
CA ASP A 346 15.33 3.78 -6.88
C ASP A 346 14.39 4.71 -7.68
N VAL A 347 13.18 4.22 -7.99
CA VAL A 347 12.15 5.00 -8.69
C VAL A 347 11.58 6.09 -7.79
N ALA A 348 11.32 5.77 -6.53
CA ALA A 348 10.81 6.73 -5.54
C ALA A 348 11.80 7.87 -5.28
N ASP A 349 13.07 7.55 -5.08
CA ASP A 349 14.15 8.52 -4.87
C ASP A 349 14.27 9.46 -6.08
N TYR A 350 14.22 8.92 -7.30
CA TYR A 350 14.26 9.74 -8.52
C TYR A 350 13.05 10.66 -8.66
N LEU A 351 11.88 10.21 -8.18
CA LEU A 351 10.65 10.99 -8.19
C LEU A 351 10.52 11.95 -7.00
N GLU A 352 11.45 11.91 -6.04
CA GLU A 352 11.38 12.64 -4.77
C GLU A 352 10.07 12.34 -4.02
N THR A 353 9.71 11.06 -3.97
CA THR A 353 8.53 10.54 -3.27
C THR A 353 8.92 9.32 -2.44
N ILE A 354 7.93 8.56 -1.97
CA ILE A 354 8.11 7.33 -1.20
C ILE A 354 7.65 6.11 -2.01
N ASN A 355 8.23 4.94 -1.70
CA ASN A 355 7.93 3.68 -2.38
C ASN A 355 6.46 3.25 -2.34
N TYR A 356 5.67 3.78 -1.40
CA TYR A 356 4.21 3.60 -1.32
C TYR A 356 3.49 4.13 -2.55
N GLU A 357 3.93 5.27 -3.10
CA GLU A 357 3.22 5.96 -4.17
C GLU A 357 3.42 5.27 -5.52
N ILE A 358 4.61 4.71 -5.75
CA ILE A 358 5.03 4.17 -7.04
C ILE A 358 4.10 3.08 -7.59
N PRO A 359 3.77 1.99 -6.86
CA PRO A 359 2.86 0.99 -7.40
C PRO A 359 1.40 1.48 -7.45
N CYS A 360 1.02 2.46 -6.61
CA CYS A 360 -0.33 3.02 -6.57
C CYS A 360 -0.65 3.91 -7.78
N ILE A 361 0.34 4.60 -8.34
CA ILE A 361 0.13 5.46 -9.52
C ILE A 361 0.06 4.66 -10.83
N LEU A 362 0.48 3.40 -10.82
CA LEU A 362 0.42 2.54 -12.01
C LEU A 362 -1.03 2.15 -12.33
N GLY A 363 -1.52 2.67 -13.45
CA GLY A 363 -2.93 2.59 -13.84
C GLY A 363 -3.41 1.17 -14.13
N LYS A 364 -4.74 0.99 -14.16
CA LYS A 364 -5.40 -0.31 -14.44
C LYS A 364 -5.20 -0.81 -15.89
N ARG A 365 -4.62 0.01 -16.77
CA ARG A 365 -4.25 -0.36 -18.15
C ARG A 365 -3.09 -1.36 -18.21
N ILE A 366 -2.33 -1.49 -17.14
CA ILE A 366 -1.25 -2.48 -17.03
C ILE A 366 -1.81 -3.76 -16.39
N PRO A 367 -1.80 -4.92 -17.08
CA PRO A 367 -2.17 -6.18 -16.47
C PRO A 367 -1.25 -6.54 -15.30
N ARG A 368 -1.83 -7.14 -14.26
CA ARG A 368 -1.08 -7.80 -13.19
C ARG A 368 -1.11 -9.31 -13.43
N TYR A 369 0.05 -9.94 -13.45
CA TYR A 369 0.18 -11.38 -13.45
C TYR A 369 0.66 -11.84 -12.08
N TYR A 370 -0.12 -12.72 -11.47
CA TYR A 370 0.20 -13.31 -10.17
C TYR A 370 1.04 -14.56 -10.37
N ILE A 371 2.22 -14.57 -9.77
CA ILE A 371 3.12 -15.72 -9.74
C ILE A 371 3.16 -16.27 -8.32
N ASN A 372 3.37 -17.58 -8.20
CA ASN A 372 3.56 -18.28 -6.93
C ASN A 372 4.94 -18.91 -6.95
#